data_AF-A0AA88AZM0-F1
#
_entry.id   AF-A0AA88AZM0-F1
#
_cell.length_a   1.000
_cell.length_b   1.000
_cell.length_c   1.000
_cell.angle_alpha   90.00
_cell.angle_beta   90.00
_cell.angle_gamma   90.00
#
_symmetry.space_group_name_H-M   'P 1'
#
loop_
_entity.id
_entity.type
_entity.pdbx_description
1 polymer ?
#
loop_
_entity_poly.entity_id
_entity_poly.type
_entity_poly.pdbx_seq_one_letter_code
_entity_poly.pdbx_strand_id
1 'polypeptide(L)'
;MAPRFSHSAAILLLFFLLPFTATFGNSHEDPIIKTMEDFSGYPVHDSHSFISNSLSSLSVDAQSLQNQIDELSRLSDSPAPSVTRILYTEKDVLARRFIKNLMGLSGLSVREDAVGNIFGR
;
A
#
# COMPACT_ATOMS: atom_id res chain seq x y z
N MET A 1 -62.34 -40.73 -8.50
CA MET A 1 -61.77 -40.82 -9.86
C MET A 1 -61.30 -39.44 -10.28
N ALA A 2 -60.04 -39.35 -10.72
CA ALA A 2 -59.21 -38.14 -10.76
C ALA A 2 -59.69 -37.04 -11.75
N PRO A 3 -59.42 -35.75 -11.48
CA PRO A 3 -59.33 -34.76 -12.53
C PRO A 3 -57.93 -34.75 -13.15
N ARG A 4 -57.90 -34.62 -14.48
CA ARG A 4 -56.69 -34.60 -15.32
C ARG A 4 -56.02 -33.24 -15.22
N PHE A 5 -54.73 -33.24 -14.86
CA PHE A 5 -53.90 -32.05 -14.79
C PHE A 5 -53.75 -31.39 -16.17
N SER A 6 -54.24 -30.16 -16.29
CA SER A 6 -54.06 -29.30 -17.46
C SER A 6 -52.58 -28.86 -17.52
N HIS A 7 -51.79 -29.51 -18.38
CA HIS A 7 -50.37 -29.17 -18.62
C HIS A 7 -50.18 -27.85 -19.37
N SER A 8 -51.27 -27.20 -19.81
CA SER A 8 -51.22 -25.93 -20.56
C SER A 8 -50.91 -24.72 -19.64
N ALA A 9 -51.36 -24.75 -18.38
CA ALA A 9 -51.15 -23.64 -17.45
C ALA A 9 -49.73 -23.58 -16.86
N ALA A 10 -49.02 -24.71 -16.84
CA ALA A 10 -47.69 -24.79 -16.24
C ALA A 10 -46.59 -24.17 -17.12
N ILE A 11 -46.77 -24.16 -18.44
CA ILE A 11 -45.77 -23.60 -19.39
C ILE A 11 -45.85 -22.08 -19.42
N LEU A 12 -47.04 -21.49 -19.22
CA LEU A 12 -47.21 -20.04 -19.21
C LEU A 12 -46.63 -19.38 -17.94
N LEU A 13 -46.56 -20.12 -16.83
CA LEU A 13 -46.05 -19.60 -15.55
C LEU A 13 -44.51 -19.67 -15.44
N LEU A 14 -43.85 -20.49 -16.26
CA LEU A 14 -42.38 -20.60 -16.26
C LEU A 14 -41.68 -19.44 -16.97
N PHE A 15 -42.39 -18.72 -17.86
CA PHE A 15 -41.85 -17.54 -18.53
C PHE A 15 -41.85 -16.27 -17.67
N PHE A 16 -42.52 -16.28 -16.51
CA PHE A 16 -42.60 -15.11 -15.61
C PHE A 16 -41.54 -15.09 -14.50
N LEU A 17 -40.68 -16.12 -14.41
CA LEU A 17 -39.67 -16.28 -13.35
C LEU A 17 -38.22 -16.12 -13.82
N LEU A 18 -38.00 -15.66 -15.05
CA LEU A 18 -36.68 -15.21 -15.49
C LEU A 18 -36.65 -13.68 -15.38
N PRO A 19 -35.93 -13.07 -14.43
CA PRO A 19 -35.58 -11.68 -14.58
C PRO A 19 -34.65 -11.61 -15.79
N PHE A 20 -35.17 -11.12 -16.92
CA PHE A 20 -34.34 -10.75 -18.06
C PHE A 20 -33.55 -9.51 -17.63
N THR A 21 -32.49 -9.70 -16.84
CA THR A 21 -31.50 -8.65 -16.60
C THR A 21 -30.68 -8.53 -17.88
N ALA A 22 -31.25 -7.86 -18.87
CA ALA A 22 -30.45 -7.23 -19.90
C ALA A 22 -29.71 -6.08 -19.23
N THR A 23 -28.57 -6.38 -18.60
CA THR A 23 -27.56 -5.35 -18.36
C THR A 23 -27.04 -4.96 -19.74
N PHE A 24 -27.64 -3.93 -20.32
CA PHE A 24 -26.94 -3.09 -21.28
C PHE A 24 -25.78 -2.49 -20.49
N GLY A 25 -24.67 -3.23 -20.42
CA GLY A 25 -23.37 -2.68 -20.08
C GLY A 25 -23.06 -1.71 -21.20
N ASN A 26 -23.47 -0.46 -21.04
CA ASN A 26 -22.97 0.61 -21.86
C ASN A 26 -21.53 0.79 -21.39
N SER A 27 -20.62 -0.01 -21.97
CA SER A 27 -19.20 0.16 -21.86
C SER A 27 -18.91 1.55 -22.40
N HIS A 28 -18.98 2.56 -21.54
CA HIS A 28 -18.41 3.85 -21.84
C HIS A 28 -16.89 3.62 -21.76
N GLU A 29 -16.37 2.98 -22.80
CA GLU A 29 -14.95 2.90 -23.08
C GLU A 29 -14.50 4.35 -23.13
N ASP A 30 -13.81 4.80 -22.09
CA ASP A 30 -13.17 6.10 -22.11
C ASP A 30 -12.19 6.06 -23.30
N PRO A 31 -12.40 6.87 -24.35
CA PRO A 31 -11.55 6.85 -25.53
C PRO A 31 -10.08 7.11 -25.17
N ILE A 32 -9.82 7.79 -24.04
CA ILE A 32 -8.47 8.01 -23.52
C ILE A 32 -7.86 6.69 -23.03
N ILE A 33 -8.59 5.91 -22.22
CA ILE A 33 -8.09 4.65 -21.69
C ILE A 33 -7.81 3.67 -22.83
N LYS A 34 -8.72 3.56 -23.79
CA LYS A 34 -8.51 2.72 -24.98
C LYS A 34 -7.31 3.15 -25.80
N THR A 35 -7.14 4.47 -26.00
CA THR A 35 -5.95 5.00 -26.70
C THR A 35 -4.68 4.63 -25.94
N MET A 36 -4.66 4.78 -24.61
CA MET A 36 -3.50 4.43 -23.80
C MET A 36 -3.19 2.93 -23.81
N GLU A 37 -4.21 2.08 -23.81
CA GLU A 37 -4.07 0.62 -23.95
C GLU A 37 -3.51 0.24 -25.33
N ASP A 38 -4.07 0.79 -26.41
CA ASP A 38 -3.62 0.54 -27.78
C ASP A 38 -2.17 0.97 -28.02
N PHE A 39 -1.74 2.09 -27.41
CA PHE A 39 -0.36 2.57 -27.49
C PHE A 39 0.63 1.78 -26.61
N SER A 40 0.18 1.30 -25.44
CA SER A 40 1.08 0.65 -24.47
C SER A 40 1.14 -0.87 -24.61
N GLY A 41 0.12 -1.50 -25.17
CA GLY A 41 0.01 -2.96 -25.32
C GLY A 41 -0.28 -3.72 -24.02
N TYR A 42 -0.61 -3.02 -22.92
CA TYR A 42 -0.95 -3.61 -21.64
C TYR A 42 -2.37 -3.17 -21.21
N PRO A 43 -3.23 -4.09 -20.71
CA PRO A 43 -4.54 -3.71 -20.22
C PRO A 43 -4.41 -2.86 -18.96
N VAL A 44 -5.04 -1.68 -18.97
CA VAL A 44 -5.14 -0.80 -17.81
C VAL A 44 -6.34 -1.28 -16.99
N HIS A 45 -6.20 -2.44 -16.35
CA HIS A 45 -7.14 -2.85 -15.32
C HIS A 45 -6.82 -2.11 -14.03
N ASP A 46 -7.67 -1.13 -13.73
CA ASP A 46 -7.68 -0.36 -12.49
C ASP A 46 -7.79 -1.28 -11.26
N SER A 47 -6.64 -1.77 -10.79
CA SER A 47 -6.49 -2.49 -9.52
C SER A 47 -6.45 -1.48 -8.35
N HIS A 48 -7.29 -0.45 -8.39
CA HIS A 48 -7.20 0.73 -7.50
C HIS A 48 -8.00 0.60 -6.19
N SER A 49 -8.88 -0.40 -6.03
CA SER A 49 -9.76 -0.48 -4.85
C SER A 49 -9.08 -1.01 -3.59
N PHE A 50 -8.12 -1.94 -3.71
CA PHE A 50 -7.44 -2.52 -2.55
C PHE A 50 -6.34 -1.61 -1.97
N ILE A 51 -5.66 -0.81 -2.79
CA ILE A 51 -4.56 0.06 -2.36
C ILE A 51 -5.11 1.35 -1.72
N SER A 52 -6.22 1.89 -2.23
CA SER A 52 -6.79 3.17 -1.79
C SER A 52 -7.18 3.19 -0.32
N ASN A 53 -7.79 2.11 0.19
CA ASN A 53 -8.21 2.02 1.60
C ASN A 53 -7.04 1.85 2.57
N SER A 54 -5.92 1.27 2.13
CA SER A 54 -4.74 1.13 2.99
C SER A 54 -4.01 2.46 3.17
N LEU A 55 -3.95 3.28 2.11
CA LEU A 55 -3.22 4.55 2.12
C LEU A 55 -3.88 5.60 3.03
N SER A 56 -5.20 5.61 3.11
CA SER A 56 -5.96 6.53 3.97
C SER A 56 -5.80 6.26 5.46
N SER A 57 -5.32 5.07 5.84
CA SER A 57 -5.08 4.68 7.24
C SER A 57 -3.65 4.91 7.72
N LEU A 58 -2.71 5.23 6.82
CA LEU A 58 -1.32 5.45 7.17
C LEU A 58 -1.16 6.84 7.80
N SER A 59 -0.72 6.88 9.05
CA SER A 59 -0.39 8.11 9.76
C SER A 59 1.05 8.08 10.26
N VAL A 60 1.69 9.25 10.27
CA VAL A 60 3.07 9.43 10.74
C VAL A 60 3.05 10.35 11.95
N ASP A 61 3.73 9.96 13.02
CA ASP A 61 3.97 10.83 14.17
C ASP A 61 5.09 11.83 13.82
N ALA A 62 4.69 12.97 13.29
CA ALA A 62 5.62 14.03 12.87
C ALA A 62 6.44 14.60 14.04
N GLN A 63 5.86 14.69 15.24
CA GLN A 63 6.56 15.26 16.39
C GLN A 63 7.64 14.32 16.90
N SER A 64 7.34 13.03 17.03
CA SER A 64 8.34 12.02 17.40
C SER A 64 9.46 11.94 16.37
N LEU A 65 9.13 11.96 15.08
CA LEU A 65 10.12 11.96 14.01
C LEU A 65 11.04 13.19 14.09
N GLN A 66 10.48 14.39 14.30
CA GLN A 66 11.28 15.61 14.45
C GLN A 66 12.19 15.54 15.67
N ASN A 67 11.69 15.05 16.82
CA ASN A 67 12.51 14.89 18.02
C ASN A 67 13.68 13.91 17.78
N GLN A 68 13.46 12.83 17.02
CA GLN A 68 14.52 11.89 16.65
C GLN A 68 15.59 12.53 15.74
N ILE A 69 15.18 13.41 14.81
CA ILE A 69 16.11 14.20 13.98
C ILE A 69 16.94 15.13 14.86
N ASP A 70 16.30 15.83 15.79
CA ASP A 70 16.96 16.78 16.69
C ASP A 70 17.93 16.05 17.64
N GLU A 71 17.56 14.89 18.16
CA GLU A 71 18.44 14.02 18.96
C GLU A 71 19.67 13.55 18.17
N LEU A 72 19.46 13.06 16.96
CA LEU A 72 20.53 12.58 16.10
C LEU A 72 21.48 13.70 15.66
N SER A 73 20.96 14.92 15.48
CA SER A 73 21.76 16.09 15.08
C SER A 73 22.73 16.56 16.18
N ARG A 74 22.39 16.34 17.47
CA ARG A 74 23.27 16.65 18.61
C ARG A 74 24.54 15.78 18.63
N LEU A 75 24.54 14.65 17.93
CA LEU A 75 25.70 13.77 17.77
C LEU A 75 26.60 14.29 16.64
N SER A 76 27.21 15.45 16.87
CA SER A 76 28.02 16.21 15.93
C SER A 76 29.33 16.71 16.56
N ASP A 77 30.37 16.86 15.75
CA ASP A 77 31.64 17.51 16.11
C ASP A 77 31.62 19.03 15.86
N SER A 78 30.64 19.54 15.11
CA SER A 78 30.41 20.98 14.93
C SER A 78 29.26 21.49 15.82
N PRO A 79 29.32 22.77 16.24
CA PRO A 79 28.25 23.37 17.03
C PRO A 79 26.98 23.53 16.18
N ALA A 80 25.82 23.43 16.83
CA ALA A 80 24.53 23.68 16.21
C ALA A 80 24.49 25.10 15.58
N PRO A 81 23.83 25.27 14.41
CA PRO A 81 22.98 24.32 13.72
C PRO A 81 23.72 23.39 12.74
N SER A 82 25.05 23.45 12.68
CA SER A 82 25.84 22.62 11.76
C SER A 82 25.96 21.19 12.28
N VAL A 83 26.07 20.24 11.35
CA VAL A 83 26.30 18.83 11.67
C VAL A 83 27.54 18.33 10.93
N THR A 84 28.51 17.85 11.70
CA THR A 84 29.71 17.17 11.19
C THR A 84 29.80 15.81 11.87
N ARG A 85 29.69 14.75 11.07
CA ARG A 85 29.81 13.37 11.54
C ARG A 85 30.58 12.54 10.51
N ILE A 86 31.87 12.38 10.76
CA ILE A 86 32.79 11.69 9.86
C ILE A 86 32.75 10.19 10.14
N LEU A 87 32.84 9.38 9.09
CA LEU A 87 32.80 7.92 9.19
C LEU A 87 33.81 7.38 10.22
N TYR A 88 33.33 6.48 11.08
CA TYR A 88 34.08 5.81 12.15
C TYR A 88 34.65 6.71 13.26
N THR A 89 34.28 8.00 13.31
CA THR A 89 34.59 8.81 14.50
C THR A 89 33.64 8.47 15.65
N GLU A 90 33.95 8.98 16.85
CA GLU A 90 33.13 8.75 18.04
C GLU A 90 31.66 9.17 17.81
N LYS A 91 31.42 10.32 17.16
CA LYS A 91 30.06 10.79 16.85
C LYS A 91 29.31 9.86 15.91
N ASP A 92 30.01 9.26 14.95
CA ASP A 92 29.43 8.24 14.06
C ASP A 92 29.06 6.97 14.83
N VAL A 93 29.95 6.46 15.69
CA VAL A 93 29.66 5.29 16.54
C VAL A 93 28.45 5.54 17.45
N LEU A 94 28.35 6.74 18.06
CA LEU A 94 27.21 7.12 18.89
C LEU A 94 25.91 7.19 18.06
N ALA A 95 25.95 7.79 16.87
CA ALA A 95 24.79 7.89 15.99
C ALA A 95 24.32 6.52 15.48
N ARG A 96 25.25 5.63 15.11
CA ARG A 96 24.96 4.25 14.72
C ARG A 96 24.29 3.49 15.85
N ARG A 97 24.76 3.64 17.08
CA ARG A 97 24.14 3.04 18.26
C ARG A 97 22.71 3.55 18.50
N PHE A 98 22.49 4.86 18.30
CA PHE A 98 21.15 5.45 18.38
C PHE A 98 20.19 4.83 17.36
N ILE A 99 20.59 4.73 16.09
CA ILE A 99 19.77 4.13 15.04
C ILE A 99 19.49 2.65 15.33
N LYS A 100 20.51 1.86 15.71
CA LYS A 100 20.32 0.45 16.08
C LYS A 100 19.33 0.27 17.23
N ASN A 101 19.33 1.19 18.21
CA ASN A 101 18.36 1.17 19.30
C ASN A 101 16.94 1.43 18.78
N LEU A 102 16.73 2.45 17.94
CA LEU A 102 15.41 2.70 17.33
C LEU A 102 14.92 1.49 16.54
N MET A 103 15.79 0.86 15.75
CA MET A 103 15.46 -0.34 15.00
C MET A 103 15.02 -1.49 15.92
N GLY A 104 15.75 -1.73 17.01
CA GLY A 104 15.39 -2.75 18.00
C GLY A 104 14.06 -2.45 18.71
N LEU A 105 13.81 -1.19 19.07
CA LEU A 105 12.54 -0.75 19.67
C LEU A 105 11.36 -0.90 18.72
N SER A 106 11.58 -0.77 17.40
CA SER A 106 10.59 -1.04 16.36
C SER A 106 10.41 -2.54 16.06
N GLY A 107 11.11 -3.42 16.80
CA GLY A 107 11.00 -4.88 16.64
C GLY A 107 11.78 -5.46 15.46
N LEU A 108 12.69 -4.69 14.85
CA LEU A 108 13.51 -5.17 13.74
C LEU A 108 14.65 -6.05 14.24
N SER A 109 14.96 -7.11 13.50
CA SER A 109 16.18 -7.90 13.71
C SER A 109 17.38 -7.15 13.15
N VAL A 110 18.24 -6.64 14.04
CA VAL A 110 19.42 -5.83 13.66
C VAL A 110 20.65 -6.71 13.41
N ARG A 111 21.34 -6.48 12.29
CA ARG A 111 22.65 -7.09 11.98
C ARG A 111 23.60 -6.08 11.35
N GLU A 112 24.90 -6.35 11.45
CA GLU A 112 25.97 -5.56 10.85
C GLU A 112 26.87 -6.43 9.97
N ASP A 113 27.35 -5.89 8.84
CA ASP A 113 28.35 -6.57 8.00
C ASP A 113 29.80 -6.18 8.37
N ALA A 114 30.79 -6.72 7.65
CA ALA A 114 32.20 -6.52 7.92
C ALA A 114 32.69 -5.06 7.75
N VAL A 115 31.95 -4.24 6.99
CA VAL A 115 32.27 -2.81 6.80
C VAL A 115 31.32 -1.91 7.60
N GLY A 116 30.53 -2.49 8.51
CA GLY A 116 29.66 -1.75 9.43
C GLY A 116 28.37 -1.21 8.82
N ASN A 117 27.90 -1.73 7.69
CA ASN A 117 26.53 -1.44 7.24
C ASN A 117 25.54 -2.11 8.19
N ILE A 118 24.47 -1.40 8.54
CA ILE A 118 23.44 -1.85 9.49
C ILE A 118 22.19 -2.24 8.70
N PHE A 119 21.63 -3.42 8.98
CA PHE A 119 20.40 -3.92 8.38
C PHE A 119 19.36 -4.23 9.46
N GLY A 120 18.10 -3.88 9.20
CA GLY A 120 16.93 -4.25 10.02
C GLY A 120 15.90 -4.96 9.15
N ARG A 121 15.31 -6.04 9.66
CA ARG A 121 14.31 -6.86 8.99
C ARG A 121 13.14 -7.14 9.90
#